data_AF-A0A2V9ZHD5-F1
#
_entry.id   AF-A0A2V9ZHD5-F1
#
_cell.length_a   1.000
_cell.length_b   1.000
_cell.length_c   1.000
_cell.angle_alpha   90.00
_cell.angle_beta   90.00
_cell.angle_gamma   90.00
#
_symmetry.space_group_name_H-M   'P 1'
#
loop_
_entity.id
_entity.type
_entity.pdbx_description
1 polymer ?
#
loop_
_entity_poly.entity_id
_entity_poly.type
_entity_poly.pdbx_seq_one_letter_code
_entity_poly.pdbx_strand_id
1 'polypeptide(L)'
;MITIVSGIPRSGTSLMMQMLTAGGMTALSDGQRSPDANNPRGYYELESVKSLARDSRVISGAEGKVVKVVSSLLEFLPEGHEYRVIFMRRPLEQIIASQDRMLERLGKDAPPAPRGAVMKAFEKHLRNVESWLSSRPHISVLNVDYEAVLREPCEQASRISAFLGQKLDVESMVRKVEVSLHRERSGSASMAS
;
A
#
# COMPACT_ATOMS: atom_id res chain seq x y z
N MET A 1 17.55 3.30 8.09
CA MET A 1 16.52 3.47 7.06
C MET A 1 15.42 2.42 7.19
N ILE A 2 14.18 2.91 7.36
CA ILE A 2 12.95 2.11 7.32
C ILE A 2 12.21 2.42 6.01
N THR A 3 11.76 1.38 5.29
CA THR A 3 10.93 1.56 4.10
C THR A 3 9.45 1.46 4.46
N ILE A 4 8.67 2.45 4.05
CA ILE A 4 7.23 2.50 4.29
C ILE A 4 6.51 2.41 2.96
N VAL A 5 5.56 1.49 2.84
CA VAL A 5 4.57 1.51 1.76
C VAL A 5 3.29 2.13 2.32
N SER A 6 2.85 3.24 1.72
CA SER A 6 1.67 3.97 2.18
C SER A 6 0.75 4.40 1.05
N GLY A 7 -0.44 4.85 1.42
CA GLY A 7 -1.49 5.30 0.52
C GLY A 7 -2.85 5.25 1.21
N ILE A 8 -3.88 5.74 0.52
CA ILE A 8 -5.28 5.50 0.93
C ILE A 8 -5.55 3.99 0.80
N PRO A 9 -6.35 3.37 1.69
CA PRO A 9 -6.85 2.02 1.46
C PRO A 9 -7.32 1.84 0.01
N ARG A 10 -7.01 0.68 -0.58
CA ARG A 10 -7.35 0.35 -2.00
C ARG A 10 -6.52 1.06 -3.08
N SER A 11 -5.49 1.84 -2.73
CA SER A 11 -4.58 2.47 -3.71
C SER A 11 -3.51 1.54 -4.30
N GLY A 12 -3.49 0.25 -3.94
CA GLY A 12 -2.50 -0.72 -4.45
C GLY A 12 -1.32 -1.01 -3.51
N THR A 13 -1.36 -0.55 -2.27
CA THR A 13 -0.30 -0.81 -1.27
C THR A 13 -0.02 -2.30 -1.03
N SER A 14 -1.03 -3.17 -1.09
CA SER A 14 -0.81 -4.62 -0.97
C SER A 14 -0.03 -5.21 -2.15
N LEU A 15 -0.29 -4.74 -3.38
CA LEU A 15 0.49 -5.16 -4.56
C LEU A 15 1.95 -4.69 -4.43
N MET A 16 2.15 -3.45 -3.99
CA MET A 16 3.49 -2.93 -3.75
C MET A 16 4.27 -3.73 -2.71
N MET A 17 3.64 -4.10 -1.58
CA MET A 17 4.26 -4.99 -0.60
C MET A 17 4.66 -6.36 -1.21
N GLN A 18 3.80 -6.93 -2.05
CA GLN A 18 4.10 -8.19 -2.76
C GLN A 18 5.30 -8.03 -3.71
N MET A 19 5.36 -6.92 -4.44
CA MET A 19 6.49 -6.63 -5.33
C MET A 19 7.78 -6.54 -4.52
N LEU A 20 7.85 -5.66 -3.52
CA LEU A 20 9.07 -5.43 -2.73
C LEU A 20 9.59 -6.70 -2.04
N THR A 21 8.68 -7.51 -1.50
CA THR A 21 9.08 -8.78 -0.85
C THR A 21 9.55 -9.83 -1.86
N ALA A 22 8.93 -9.90 -3.04
CA ALA A 22 9.45 -10.71 -4.14
C ALA A 22 10.80 -10.21 -4.65
N GLY A 23 11.02 -8.88 -4.60
CA GLY A 23 12.29 -8.24 -4.93
C GLY A 23 13.39 -8.45 -3.89
N GLY A 24 13.13 -9.18 -2.81
CA GLY A 24 14.11 -9.54 -1.77
C GLY A 24 14.04 -8.71 -0.49
N MET A 25 13.10 -7.78 -0.34
CA MET A 25 12.92 -7.06 0.92
C MET A 25 12.27 -7.93 1.99
N THR A 26 12.74 -7.80 3.23
CA THR A 26 12.06 -8.40 4.38
C THR A 26 10.91 -7.50 4.83
N ALA A 27 9.69 -8.04 4.88
CA ALA A 27 8.56 -7.30 5.45
C ALA A 27 8.51 -7.44 6.98
N LEU A 28 8.26 -6.33 7.67
CA LEU A 28 7.78 -6.40 9.05
C LEU A 28 6.27 -6.66 9.00
N SER A 29 5.89 -7.89 9.31
CA SER A 29 4.50 -8.33 9.41
C SER A 29 4.37 -9.28 10.58
N ASP A 30 3.16 -9.44 11.10
CA ASP A 30 2.91 -10.39 12.20
C ASP A 30 3.03 -11.86 11.75
N GLY A 31 3.03 -12.12 10.45
CA GLY A 31 3.05 -13.48 9.88
C GLY A 31 1.81 -14.29 10.25
N GLN A 32 0.79 -13.66 10.85
CA GLN A 32 -0.34 -14.33 11.51
C GLN A 32 -1.46 -14.69 10.55
N ARG A 33 -1.54 -14.08 9.36
CA ARG A 33 -2.65 -14.32 8.44
C ARG A 33 -2.25 -15.21 7.27
N SER A 34 -2.73 -16.45 7.33
CA SER A 34 -2.77 -17.36 6.19
C SER A 34 -3.48 -16.70 4.99
N PRO A 35 -3.07 -17.03 3.75
CA PRO A 35 -3.87 -16.82 2.55
C PRO A 35 -5.38 -17.00 2.76
N ASP A 36 -6.20 -16.04 2.31
CA ASP A 36 -7.66 -16.20 2.23
C ASP A 36 -8.20 -15.87 0.82
N ALA A 37 -9.51 -16.06 0.61
CA ALA A 37 -10.16 -15.81 -0.69
C ALA A 37 -10.03 -14.35 -1.17
N ASN A 38 -9.83 -13.40 -0.25
CA ASN A 38 -9.64 -11.97 -0.54
C ASN A 38 -8.16 -11.61 -0.76
N ASN A 39 -7.22 -12.37 -0.19
CA ASN A 39 -5.78 -12.22 -0.37
C ASN A 39 -5.04 -13.58 -0.20
N PRO A 40 -4.92 -14.39 -1.26
CA PRO A 40 -4.35 -15.73 -1.20
C PRO A 40 -2.83 -15.80 -0.97
N ARG A 41 -2.17 -14.69 -0.61
CA ARG A 41 -0.72 -14.60 -0.39
C ARG A 41 -0.35 -14.21 1.04
N GLY A 42 -1.34 -14.20 1.93
CA GLY A 42 -1.19 -13.72 3.30
C GLY A 42 -1.17 -12.19 3.36
N TYR A 43 -1.39 -11.66 4.56
CA TYR A 43 -1.37 -10.24 4.79
C TYR A 43 0.03 -9.82 5.21
N TYR A 44 0.65 -8.91 4.48
CA TYR A 44 1.78 -8.12 4.97
C TYR A 44 1.33 -7.04 5.95
N GLU A 45 0.20 -7.27 6.63
CA GLU A 45 -0.29 -6.36 7.64
C GLU A 45 0.43 -6.68 8.94
N LEU A 46 0.99 -5.66 9.54
CA LEU A 46 1.41 -5.70 10.92
C LEU A 46 0.20 -5.19 11.72
N GLU A 47 -0.58 -6.08 12.35
CA GLU A 47 -1.80 -5.65 13.06
C GLU A 47 -1.50 -4.55 14.10
N SER A 48 -0.37 -4.65 14.80
CA SER A 48 0.08 -3.65 15.76
C SER A 48 0.37 -2.28 15.14
N VAL A 49 0.58 -2.17 13.82
CA VAL A 49 0.74 -0.86 13.17
C VAL A 49 -0.50 0.01 13.33
N LYS A 50 -1.69 -0.60 13.54
CA LYS A 50 -2.93 0.14 13.81
C LYS A 50 -2.87 0.90 15.14
N SER A 51 -2.02 0.49 16.07
CA SER A 51 -1.79 1.19 17.34
C SER A 51 -0.62 2.17 17.28
N LEU A 52 -0.06 2.50 16.11
CA LEU A 52 1.08 3.42 15.98
C LEU A 52 0.84 4.78 16.66
N ALA A 53 -0.39 5.29 16.60
CA ALA A 53 -0.78 6.53 17.29
C ALA A 53 -0.71 6.45 18.82
N ARG A 54 -0.72 5.24 19.39
CA ARG A 54 -0.67 4.97 20.84
C ARG A 54 0.67 4.40 21.29
N ASP A 55 1.36 3.68 20.42
CA ASP A 55 2.63 3.03 20.70
C ASP A 55 3.53 3.06 19.47
N SER A 56 4.53 3.94 19.47
CA SER A 56 5.49 4.07 18.38
C SER A 56 6.48 2.89 18.30
N ARG A 57 6.59 2.09 19.37
CA ARG A 57 7.52 0.94 19.43
C ARG A 57 7.13 -0.19 18.47
N VAL A 58 5.91 -0.14 17.92
CA VAL A 58 5.44 -1.11 16.93
C VAL A 58 6.29 -1.12 15.66
N ILE A 59 7.07 -0.06 15.40
CA ILE A 59 8.02 -0.01 14.28
C ILE A 59 9.49 -0.20 14.68
N SER A 60 9.81 -0.43 15.96
CA SER A 60 11.21 -0.53 16.42
C SER A 60 12.00 -1.67 15.74
N GLY A 61 11.31 -2.71 15.27
CA GLY A 61 11.92 -3.82 14.52
C GLY A 61 11.96 -3.63 13.01
N ALA A 62 11.64 -2.44 12.49
CA ALA A 62 11.47 -2.17 11.06
C ALA A 62 12.74 -1.70 10.34
N GLU A 63 13.83 -1.49 11.07
CA GLU A 63 15.11 -1.06 10.49
C GLU A 63 15.57 -2.07 9.42
N GLY A 64 15.88 -1.56 8.21
CA GLY A 64 16.24 -2.39 7.05
C GLY A 64 15.07 -3.19 6.44
N LYS A 65 13.83 -2.99 6.90
CA LYS A 65 12.64 -3.72 6.45
C LYS A 65 11.63 -2.80 5.77
N VAL A 66 10.65 -3.42 5.11
CA VAL A 66 9.46 -2.74 4.59
C VAL A 66 8.25 -2.95 5.50
N VAL A 67 7.51 -1.87 5.77
CA VAL A 67 6.27 -1.90 6.56
C VAL A 67 5.13 -1.22 5.79
N LYS A 68 3.95 -1.82 5.80
CA LYS A 68 2.73 -1.18 5.28
C LYS A 68 2.12 -0.29 6.37
N VAL A 69 2.01 1.01 6.10
CA VAL A 69 1.37 1.98 7.01
C VAL A 69 0.32 2.75 6.21
N VAL A 70 -0.94 2.70 6.63
CA VAL A 70 -2.01 3.49 5.96
C VAL A 70 -1.74 4.98 6.12
N SER A 71 -2.14 5.78 5.12
CA SER A 71 -1.80 7.21 5.07
C SER A 71 -2.26 8.00 6.30
N SER A 72 -3.36 7.60 6.95
CA SER A 72 -3.85 8.22 8.19
C SER A 72 -2.99 7.97 9.42
N LEU A 73 -2.00 7.09 9.34
CA LEU A 73 -1.10 6.79 10.46
C LEU A 73 0.32 7.32 10.24
N LEU A 74 0.62 7.91 9.08
CA LEU A 74 1.96 8.40 8.77
C LEU A 74 2.43 9.48 9.75
N GLU A 75 1.52 10.35 10.20
CA GLU A 75 1.86 11.44 11.12
C GLU A 75 2.34 10.98 12.51
N PHE A 76 2.12 9.71 12.84
CA PHE A 76 2.53 9.09 14.09
C PHE A 76 3.83 8.29 13.98
N LEU A 77 4.51 8.33 12.82
CA LEU A 77 5.85 7.76 12.71
C LEU A 77 6.79 8.48 13.70
N PRO A 78 7.51 7.75 14.56
CA PRO A 78 8.42 8.38 15.51
C PRO A 78 9.61 9.01 14.78
N GLU A 79 10.12 10.09 15.38
CA GLU A 79 11.39 10.68 14.99
C GLU A 79 12.57 9.73 15.32
N GLY A 80 13.78 10.08 14.88
CA GLY A 80 15.00 9.30 15.14
C GLY A 80 15.27 8.17 14.15
N HIS A 81 14.45 8.04 13.10
CA HIS A 81 14.68 7.13 11.99
C HIS A 81 14.68 7.90 10.66
N GLU A 82 15.46 7.41 9.70
CA GLU A 82 15.32 7.83 8.30
C GLU A 82 14.27 6.96 7.60
N TYR A 83 13.33 7.60 6.90
CA TYR A 83 12.28 6.89 6.18
C TYR A 83 12.39 7.10 4.67
N ARG A 84 12.17 6.02 3.92
CA ARG A 84 11.84 6.08 2.49
C ARG A 84 10.40 5.61 2.29
N VAL A 85 9.52 6.54 1.95
CA VAL A 85 8.09 6.29 1.78
C VAL A 85 7.78 6.10 0.29
N ILE A 86 7.28 4.93 -0.07
CA ILE A 86 6.63 4.68 -1.36
C ILE A 86 5.15 4.97 -1.17
N PHE A 87 4.69 6.10 -1.71
CA PHE A 87 3.32 6.56 -1.57
C PHE A 87 2.51 6.19 -2.83
N MET A 88 1.61 5.23 -2.68
CA MET A 88 0.78 4.70 -3.76
C MET A 88 -0.40 5.63 -4.07
N ARG A 89 -0.48 6.05 -5.33
CA ARG A 89 -1.50 6.92 -5.90
C ARG A 89 -2.47 6.14 -6.77
N ARG A 90 -3.76 6.46 -6.67
CA ARG A 90 -4.80 5.92 -7.54
C ARG A 90 -5.95 6.93 -7.61
N PRO A 91 -6.61 7.11 -8.77
CA PRO A 91 -7.79 7.98 -8.87
C PRO A 91 -8.83 7.64 -7.80
N LEU A 92 -9.40 8.67 -7.14
CA LEU A 92 -10.28 8.48 -5.99
C LEU A 92 -11.56 7.73 -6.38
N GLU A 93 -12.06 7.94 -7.59
CA GLU A 93 -13.21 7.25 -8.16
C GLU A 93 -12.96 5.75 -8.20
N GLN A 94 -11.76 5.32 -8.58
CA GLN A 94 -11.38 3.91 -8.59
C GLN A 94 -11.19 3.34 -7.19
N ILE A 95 -10.68 4.15 -6.25
CA ILE A 95 -10.55 3.77 -4.85
C ILE A 95 -11.94 3.48 -4.27
N ILE A 96 -12.89 4.40 -4.46
CA ILE A 96 -14.28 4.27 -4.00
C ILE A 96 -14.93 3.04 -4.63
N ALA A 97 -14.84 2.87 -5.96
CA ALA A 97 -15.40 1.71 -6.63
C ALA A 97 -14.77 0.37 -6.19
N SER A 98 -13.50 0.37 -5.78
CA SER A 98 -12.82 -0.80 -5.21
C SER A 98 -13.22 -1.06 -3.76
N GLN A 99 -13.55 -0.01 -3.02
CA GLN A 99 -14.05 -0.07 -1.65
C GLN A 99 -15.47 -0.64 -1.62
N ASP A 100 -16.36 -0.16 -2.50
CA ASP A 100 -17.75 -0.62 -2.63
C ASP A 100 -17.80 -2.13 -2.92
N ARG A 101 -17.07 -2.59 -3.94
CA ARG A 101 -16.94 -4.03 -4.28
C ARG A 101 -16.41 -4.88 -3.12
N MET A 102 -15.56 -4.32 -2.27
CA MET A 102 -15.04 -5.04 -1.11
C MET A 102 -16.09 -5.16 0.00
N LEU A 103 -16.91 -4.12 0.22
CA LEU A 103 -18.00 -4.15 1.20
C LEU A 103 -19.11 -5.11 0.78
N GLU A 104 -19.48 -5.11 -0.50
CA GLU A 104 -20.45 -6.05 -1.10
C GLU A 104 -20.03 -7.50 -0.83
N ARG A 105 -18.76 -7.85 -1.08
CA ARG A 105 -18.22 -9.20 -0.80
C ARG A 105 -18.24 -9.59 0.67
N LEU A 106 -18.15 -8.62 1.57
CA LEU A 106 -18.18 -8.85 3.01
C LEU A 106 -19.61 -8.90 3.57
N GLY A 107 -20.64 -8.82 2.72
CA GLY A 107 -22.04 -8.78 3.15
C GLY A 107 -22.35 -7.58 4.04
N LYS A 108 -21.58 -6.49 3.91
CA LYS A 108 -21.79 -5.28 4.70
C LYS A 108 -22.66 -4.31 3.91
N ASP A 109 -23.97 -4.41 4.15
CA ASP A 109 -24.97 -3.44 3.68
C ASP A 109 -24.91 -2.17 4.55
N ALA A 110 -23.85 -1.39 4.41
CA ALA A 110 -23.84 -0.03 4.94
C ALA A 110 -24.37 0.92 3.85
N PRO A 111 -25.33 1.83 4.16
CA PRO A 111 -25.72 2.87 3.22
C PRO A 111 -24.47 3.65 2.81
N PRO A 112 -24.14 3.74 1.50
CA PRO A 112 -22.94 4.43 1.07
C PRO A 112 -23.07 5.91 1.47
N ALA A 113 -22.04 6.44 2.13
CA ALA A 113 -21.94 7.87 2.37
C ALA A 113 -22.01 8.63 1.02
N PRO A 114 -22.55 9.86 0.97
CA PRO A 114 -22.66 10.60 -0.27
C PRO A 114 -21.30 10.70 -0.97
N ARG A 115 -21.19 10.18 -2.19
CA ARG A 115 -19.90 10.06 -2.91
C ARG A 115 -19.10 11.36 -2.94
N GLY A 116 -19.76 12.49 -3.19
CA GLY A 116 -19.10 13.80 -3.19
C GLY A 116 -18.50 14.22 -1.84
N ALA A 117 -19.12 13.84 -0.72
CA ALA A 117 -18.57 14.11 0.61
C ALA A 117 -17.34 13.22 0.90
N VAL A 118 -17.40 11.94 0.50
CA VAL A 118 -16.28 11.00 0.63
C VAL A 118 -15.07 11.45 -0.20
N MET A 119 -15.29 11.86 -1.45
CA MET A 119 -14.23 12.39 -2.33
C MET A 119 -13.55 13.62 -1.70
N LYS A 120 -14.33 14.62 -1.29
CA LYS A 120 -13.79 15.83 -0.63
C LYS A 120 -12.99 15.50 0.63
N ALA A 121 -13.45 14.54 1.43
CA ALA A 121 -12.73 14.10 2.62
C ALA A 121 -11.38 13.45 2.27
N PHE A 122 -11.35 12.57 1.25
CA PHE A 122 -10.09 11.96 0.78
C PHE A 122 -9.14 12.98 0.18
N GLU A 123 -9.62 13.93 -0.62
CA GLU A 123 -8.79 15.00 -1.17
C GLU A 123 -8.16 15.86 -0.06
N LYS A 124 -8.96 16.25 0.94
CA LYS A 124 -8.46 16.99 2.10
C LYS A 124 -7.42 16.19 2.87
N HIS A 125 -7.67 14.90 3.09
CA HIS A 125 -6.75 13.98 3.74
C HIS A 125 -5.41 13.89 3.00
N LEU A 126 -5.43 13.68 1.68
CA LEU A 126 -4.21 13.61 0.86
C LEU A 126 -3.39 14.88 0.93
N ARG A 127 -4.03 16.06 0.79
CA ARG A 127 -3.33 17.34 0.93
C ARG A 127 -2.64 17.49 2.28
N ASN A 128 -3.31 17.10 3.35
CA ASN A 128 -2.74 17.16 4.70
C ASN A 128 -1.54 16.22 4.86
N VAL A 129 -1.66 14.97 4.39
CA VAL A 129 -0.59 13.98 4.46
C VAL A 129 0.62 14.40 3.63
N GLU A 130 0.40 14.92 2.42
CA GLU A 130 1.48 15.44 1.57
C GLU A 130 2.21 16.62 2.20
N SER A 131 1.44 17.58 2.71
CA SER A 131 2.00 18.74 3.42
C SER A 131 2.83 18.28 4.61
N TRP A 132 2.31 17.35 5.42
CA TRP A 132 3.05 16.79 6.54
C TRP A 132 4.33 16.08 6.08
N LEU A 133 4.25 15.18 5.09
CA LEU A 133 5.43 14.46 4.58
C LEU A 133 6.51 15.42 4.07
N SER A 134 6.11 16.45 3.31
CA SER A 134 7.05 17.44 2.76
C SER A 134 7.72 18.30 3.83
N SER A 135 7.12 18.42 5.02
CA SER A 135 7.67 19.16 6.15
C SER A 135 8.72 18.39 6.96
N ARG A 136 8.94 17.10 6.68
CA ARG A 136 9.83 16.23 7.46
C ARG A 136 11.15 15.97 6.73
N PRO A 137 12.29 16.51 7.18
CA PRO A 137 13.57 16.36 6.48
C PRO A 137 14.14 14.93 6.49
N HIS A 138 13.76 14.11 7.48
CA HIS A 138 14.19 12.72 7.62
C HIS A 138 13.32 11.73 6.80
N ILE A 139 12.37 12.25 6.01
CA ILE A 139 11.48 11.46 5.17
C ILE A 139 11.71 11.80 3.70
N SER A 140 12.09 10.79 2.92
CA SER A 140 12.08 10.87 1.46
C SER A 140 10.83 10.18 0.92
N VAL A 141 10.18 10.76 -0.09
CA VAL A 141 8.94 10.23 -0.66
C VAL A 141 9.06 9.97 -2.15
N LEU A 142 8.64 8.78 -2.59
CA LEU A 142 8.41 8.44 -3.98
C LEU A 142 6.91 8.23 -4.20
N ASN A 143 6.29 9.09 -5.02
CA ASN A 143 4.94 8.85 -5.50
C ASN A 143 4.97 7.83 -6.64
N VAL A 144 4.12 6.80 -6.51
CA VAL A 144 3.98 5.72 -7.49
C VAL A 144 2.52 5.56 -7.87
N ASP A 145 2.21 5.74 -9.14
CA ASP A 145 0.86 5.58 -9.68
C ASP A 145 0.55 4.10 -9.89
N TYR A 146 -0.57 3.66 -9.32
CA TYR A 146 -1.02 2.27 -9.43
C TYR A 146 -1.19 1.83 -10.89
N GLU A 147 -1.72 2.70 -11.75
CA GLU A 147 -1.86 2.40 -13.19
C GLU A 147 -0.51 2.24 -13.89
N ALA A 148 0.48 3.05 -13.53
CA ALA A 148 1.84 2.92 -14.08
C ALA A 148 2.48 1.61 -13.63
N VAL A 149 2.23 1.15 -12.39
CA VAL A 149 2.69 -0.17 -11.93
C VAL A 149 2.10 -1.29 -12.79
N LEU A 150 0.85 -1.17 -13.23
CA LEU A 150 0.21 -2.18 -14.08
C LEU A 150 0.69 -2.12 -15.53
N ARG A 151 0.92 -0.91 -16.07
CA ARG A 151 1.27 -0.68 -17.47
C ARG A 151 2.77 -0.88 -17.75
N GLU A 152 3.61 -0.41 -16.83
CA GLU A 152 5.07 -0.33 -16.96
C GLU A 152 5.76 -0.92 -15.72
N PRO A 153 5.49 -2.19 -15.34
CA PRO A 153 5.95 -2.76 -14.08
C PRO A 153 7.47 -2.78 -13.94
N CYS A 154 8.21 -3.00 -15.05
CA CYS A 154 9.67 -3.05 -15.05
C CYS A 154 10.30 -1.66 -14.78
N GLU A 155 9.74 -0.62 -15.39
CA GLU A 155 10.18 0.76 -15.17
C GLU A 155 9.93 1.18 -13.73
N GLN A 156 8.72 0.94 -13.21
CA GLN A 156 8.39 1.28 -11.84
C GLN A 156 9.24 0.50 -10.83
N ALA A 157 9.47 -0.79 -11.05
CA ALA A 157 10.34 -1.60 -10.19
C ALA A 157 11.79 -1.09 -10.17
N SER A 158 12.35 -0.74 -11.34
CA SER A 158 13.69 -0.15 -11.46
C SER A 158 13.77 1.22 -10.74
N ARG A 159 12.77 2.08 -10.94
CA ARG A 159 12.66 3.40 -10.28
C ARG A 159 12.57 3.26 -8.76
N ILE A 160 11.83 2.28 -8.27
CA ILE A 160 11.73 1.96 -6.83
C ILE A 160 13.07 1.46 -6.29
N SER A 161 13.74 0.54 -6.98
CA SER A 161 15.06 0.04 -6.60
C SER A 161 16.08 1.18 -6.47
N ALA A 162 16.11 2.09 -7.44
CA ALA A 162 16.95 3.28 -7.41
C ALA A 162 16.57 4.23 -6.26
N PHE A 163 15.28 4.52 -6.08
CA PHE A 163 14.78 5.35 -4.98
C PHE A 163 15.09 4.76 -3.61
N LEU A 164 15.13 3.43 -3.46
CA LEU A 164 15.51 2.77 -2.20
C LEU A 164 17.03 2.62 -2.03
N GLY A 165 17.82 2.85 -3.09
CA GLY A 165 19.28 2.66 -3.04
C GLY A 165 19.66 1.20 -2.77
N GLN A 166 18.77 0.27 -3.11
CA GLN A 166 18.93 -1.17 -2.88
C GLN A 166 18.83 -1.91 -4.20
N LYS A 167 19.61 -2.99 -4.36
CA LYS A 167 19.50 -3.87 -5.52
C LYS A 167 18.35 -4.85 -5.29
N LEU A 168 17.20 -4.56 -5.90
CA LEU A 168 16.02 -5.43 -5.85
C LEU A 168 16.01 -6.35 -7.07
N ASP A 169 15.42 -7.55 -6.90
CA ASP A 169 15.11 -8.43 -8.02
C ASP A 169 13.88 -7.90 -8.79
N VAL A 170 14.16 -7.06 -9.79
CA VAL A 170 13.16 -6.43 -10.66
C VAL A 170 12.30 -7.48 -11.37
N GLU A 171 12.86 -8.59 -11.82
CA GLU A 171 12.11 -9.62 -12.53
C GLU A 171 11.07 -10.27 -11.61
N SER A 172 11.47 -10.63 -10.39
CA SER A 172 10.57 -11.17 -9.38
C SER A 172 9.48 -10.17 -8.97
N MET A 173 9.79 -8.88 -8.90
CA MET A 173 8.80 -7.81 -8.68
C MET A 173 7.74 -7.79 -9.80
N VAL A 174 8.18 -7.77 -11.07
CA VAL A 174 7.29 -7.70 -12.25
C VAL A 174 6.33 -8.89 -12.31
N ARG A 175 6.81 -10.10 -12.05
CA ARG A 175 5.98 -11.32 -12.03
C ARG A 175 4.80 -11.23 -11.03
N LYS A 176 4.91 -10.44 -9.96
CA LYS A 176 3.78 -10.25 -9.01
C LYS A 176 2.65 -9.43 -9.61
N VAL A 177 2.94 -8.51 -10.53
CA VAL A 177 1.95 -7.70 -11.23
C VAL A 177 1.16 -8.56 -12.21
N GLU A 178 1.84 -9.36 -13.04
CA GLU A 178 1.21 -10.23 -14.03
C GLU A 178 0.19 -11.19 -13.42
N VAL A 179 0.58 -11.87 -12.33
CA VAL A 179 -0.33 -12.80 -11.64
C VAL A 179 -1.53 -12.07 -11.03
N SER A 180 -1.37 -10.83 -10.60
CA SER A 180 -2.46 -10.04 -10.04
C SER A 180 -3.48 -9.66 -11.12
N LEU A 181 -3.02 -9.21 -12.28
CA LEU A 181 -3.86 -8.90 -13.45
C LEU A 181 -4.64 -10.13 -13.94
N HIS A 182 -4.00 -11.29 -14.00
CA HIS A 182 -4.65 -12.53 -14.44
C HIS A 182 -5.80 -12.95 -13.51
N ARG A 183 -5.65 -12.74 -12.20
CA ARG A 183 -6.70 -13.02 -11.21
C ARG A 183 -7.87 -12.05 -11.28
N GLU A 184 -7.60 -10.76 -11.47
CA GLU A 184 -8.69 -9.78 -11.64
C GLU A 184 -9.56 -10.11 -12.85
N ARG A 185 -8.95 -10.55 -13.96
CA ARG A 185 -9.67 -10.99 -15.17
C ARG A 185 -10.43 -12.30 -14.98
N SER A 186 -9.86 -13.26 -14.25
CA SER A 186 -10.51 -14.56 -14.02
C SER A 186 -11.66 -14.47 -13.00
N GLY A 187 -11.52 -13.62 -11.98
CA GLY A 187 -12.57 -13.37 -10.98
C GLY A 187 -13.71 -12.50 -11.51
N SER A 188 -13.52 -11.73 -12.59
CA SER A 188 -14.64 -11.09 -13.30
C SER A 188 -15.41 -12.06 -14.20
N ALA A 189 -14.77 -13.13 -14.69
CA ALA A 189 -15.41 -14.11 -15.58
C ALA A 189 -16.33 -15.09 -14.82
N SER A 190 -16.08 -15.38 -13.54
CA SER A 190 -16.92 -16.30 -12.75
C SER A 190 -18.17 -15.66 -12.13
N MET A 191 -18.48 -14.39 -12.45
CA MET A 191 -19.72 -13.72 -12.04
C MET A 191 -20.64 -13.38 -13.23
N ALA A 192 -20.30 -13.85 -14.43
CA ALA A 192 -21.08 -13.65 -15.65
C ALA A 192 -21.82 -14.92 -16.12
N SER A 193 -22.00 -15.91 -15.23
CA SER A 193 -22.71 -17.16 -15.50
C SER A 193 -23.87 -17.36 -14.55
#